data_AF-A0A9E2DID3-F1
#
_entry.id   AF-A0A9E2DID3-F1
#
_cell.length_a   1.000
_cell.length_b   1.000
_cell.length_c   1.000
_cell.angle_alpha   90.00
_cell.angle_beta   90.00
_cell.angle_gamma   90.00
#
_symmetry.space_group_name_H-M   'P 1'
#
loop_
_entity.id
_entity.type
_entity.pdbx_description
1 polymer ?
#
loop_
_entity_poly.entity_id
_entity_poly.type
_entity_poly.pdbx_seq_one_letter_code
_entity_poly.pdbx_strand_id
1 'polypeptide(L)' 'MCWHVHQSEYRDRQTGKFQLPWTYLHAIKDYVDMAVHLENEPDAKAVMHF' A
#
# COMPACT_ATOMS: atom_id res chain seq x y z
N MET A 1 -12.26 8.25 6.39
CA MET A 1 -11.09 8.62 5.57
C MET A 1 -11.21 7.96 4.19
N CYS A 2 -10.75 8.61 3.13
CA CYS A 2 -10.73 8.03 1.78
C CYS A 2 -9.27 7.97 1.32
N TRP A 3 -8.74 6.76 1.15
CA TRP A 3 -7.39 6.54 0.64
C TRP A 3 -7.46 5.94 -0.75
N HIS A 4 -6.78 6.60 -1.67
CA HIS A 4 -6.54 6.08 -3.00
C HIS A 4 -5.13 5.51 -3.02
N VAL A 5 -5.01 4.19 -3.01
CA VAL A 5 -3.71 3.53 -2.97
C VAL A 5 -3.42 2.93 -4.34
N HIS A 6 -2.70 3.69 -5.17
CA HIS A 6 -2.29 3.24 -6.48
C HIS A 6 -0.79 2.95 -6.48
N GLN A 7 -0.43 1.66 -6.60
CA GLN A 7 0.95 1.23 -6.83
C GLN A 7 1.10 0.74 -8.27
N SER A 8 2.00 1.36 -9.03
CA SER A 8 2.28 0.91 -10.40
C SER A 8 2.94 -0.47 -10.42
N GLU A 9 2.74 -1.24 -11.50
CA GLU A 9 3.37 -2.54 -11.66
C GLU A 9 4.87 -2.38 -11.92
N TYR A 10 5.69 -2.53 -10.87
CA TYR A 10 7.16 -2.51 -10.97
C TYR A 10 7.78 -3.89 -11.19
N ARG A 11 6.94 -4.88 -11.53
CA ARG A 11 7.39 -6.22 -11.88
C ARG A 11 7.78 -6.25 -13.34
N ASP A 12 8.98 -6.73 -13.61
CA ASP A 12 9.39 -7.09 -14.95
C ASP A 12 8.46 -8.17 -15.49
N ARG A 13 7.77 -7.88 -16.60
CA ARG A 13 6.76 -8.79 -17.15
C ARG A 13 7.35 -10.05 -17.79
N GLN A 14 8.63 -10.05 -18.14
CA GLN A 14 9.29 -11.20 -18.78
C GLN A 14 9.90 -12.15 -17.75
N THR A 15 10.47 -11.60 -16.67
CA THR A 15 11.22 -12.35 -15.66
C THR A 15 10.47 -12.50 -14.33
N GLY A 16 9.39 -11.73 -14.12
CA GLY A 16 8.61 -11.73 -12.88
C GLY A 16 9.33 -11.07 -11.69
N LYS A 17 10.52 -10.49 -11.90
CA LYS A 17 11.31 -9.88 -10.84
C LYS A 17 10.89 -8.44 -10.61
N PHE A 18 10.83 -8.02 -9.36
CA PHE A 18 10.67 -6.61 -9.03
C PHE A 18 11.97 -5.88 -9.32
N GLN A 19 11.89 -4.87 -10.17
CA GLN A 19 13.05 -4.13 -10.65
C GLN A 19 13.58 -3.15 -9.59
N LEU A 20 12.73 -2.76 -8.64
CA LEU A 20 12.97 -1.65 -7.74
C LEU A 20 12.79 -2.13 -6.28
N PRO A 21 13.85 -2.17 -5.46
CA PRO A 21 13.76 -2.66 -4.07
C PRO A 21 12.80 -1.82 -3.22
N TRP A 22 12.59 -0.56 -3.59
CA TRP A 22 11.66 0.33 -2.88
C TRP A 22 10.19 0.00 -3.09
N THR A 23 9.82 -0.77 -4.12
CA THR A 23 8.41 -1.16 -4.36
C THR A 23 7.82 -1.91 -3.17
N TYR A 24 8.62 -2.79 -2.57
CA TYR A 24 8.24 -3.53 -1.37
C TYR A 24 8.21 -2.63 -0.14
N LEU A 25 9.21 -1.76 0.02
CA LEU A 25 9.31 -0.87 1.18
C LEU A 25 8.17 0.15 1.21
N HIS A 26 7.80 0.73 0.07
CA HIS A 26 6.66 1.63 -0.03
C HIS A 26 5.35 0.94 0.28
N ALA A 27 5.13 -0.26 -0.27
CA ALA A 27 3.92 -1.03 0.03
C ALA A 27 3.83 -1.29 1.54
N ILE A 28 4.86 -1.88 2.15
CA ILE A 28 4.83 -2.21 3.58
C ILE A 28 4.65 -0.95 4.42
N LYS A 29 5.45 0.08 4.18
CA LYS A 29 5.42 1.31 4.97
C LYS A 29 4.05 1.98 4.91
N ASP A 30 3.53 2.23 3.71
CA ASP A 30 2.34 3.04 3.55
C ASP A 30 1.06 2.28 3.93
N TYR A 31 1.00 0.95 3.72
CA TYR A 31 -0.13 0.13 4.18
C TYR A 31 -0.14 -0.09 5.70
N VAL A 32 1.03 -0.29 6.32
CA VAL A 32 1.12 -0.48 7.79
C VAL A 32 0.77 0.81 8.51
N ASP A 33 1.27 1.96 8.05
CA ASP A 33 0.94 3.26 8.64
C ASP A 33 -0.57 3.54 8.60
N MET A 34 -1.25 3.14 7.51
CA MET A 34 -2.71 3.25 7.39
C MET A 34 -3.46 2.32 8.35
N ALA A 35 -3.01 1.07 8.51
CA ALA A 35 -3.63 0.13 9.43
C ALA A 35 -3.53 0.61 10.89
N VAL A 36 -2.36 1.09 11.30
CA VAL A 36 -2.11 1.63 12.65
C VAL A 36 -3.03 2.83 12.94
N HIS A 37 -3.25 3.72 11.97
CA HIS A 37 -4.17 4.84 12.14
C HIS A 37 -5.63 4.41 12.31
N LEU A 38 -6.06 3.31 11.68
CA LEU A 38 -7.41 2.79 11.85
C LEU A 38 -7.59 2.06 13.18
N GLU A 39 -6.58 1.34 13.65
CA GLU A 39 -6.63 0.66 14.95
C GLU A 39 -6.72 1.64 16.13
N ASN A 40 -6.09 2.81 16.00
CA ASN A 40 -6.10 3.85 17.05
C ASN A 40 -7.43 4.63 17.14
N GLU A 41 -8.33 4.50 16.17
CA GLU A 41 -9.59 5.24 16.11
C GLU A 41 -10.78 4.27 15.98
N PRO A 42 -11.40 3.84 17.11
CA PRO A 42 -12.41 2.77 17.13
C PRO A 42 -13.64 3.02 16.25
N ASP A 43 -13.99 4.29 16.02
CA ASP A 43 -15.13 4.71 15.20
C ASP A 43 -14.74 5.00 13.73
N ALA A 44 -13.48 4.75 13.36
CA ALA A 44 -12.99 5.04 12.02
C ALA A 44 -13.72 4.20 10.96
N LYS A 45 -14.05 4.87 9.85
CA LYS A 45 -14.59 4.25 8.64
C LYS A 45 -13.69 4.60 7.46
N ALA A 46 -13.28 3.56 6.72
CA ALA A 46 -12.39 3.68 5.57
C ALA A 46 -12.99 3.00 4.34
N VAL A 47 -12.76 3.60 3.18
CA VAL A 47 -13.00 3.00 1.86
C VAL A 47 -11.66 2.96 1.15
N MET A 48 -11.29 1.79 0.65
CA MET A 48 -10.02 1.54 -0.03
C MET A 48 -10.28 1.27 -1.50
N HIS A 49 -9.55 1.97 -2.37
CA HIS A 49 -9.51 1.72 -3.81
C HIS A 49 -8.08 1.31 -4.20
N PHE A 50 -7.98 0.26 -5.03
CA PHE A 50 -6.73 -0.39 -5.48
C PHE A 50 -6.52 -0.19 -6.98
#